data_AF-A0A0P9PT61-F1
#
_entry.id   AF-A0A0P9PT61-F1
#
_cell.length_a   1.000
_cell.length_b   1.000
_cell.length_c   1.000
_cell.angle_alpha   90.00
_cell.angle_beta   90.00
_cell.angle_gamma   90.00
#
_symmetry.space_group_name_H-M   'P 1'
#
loop_
_entity.id
_entity.type
_entity.pdbx_description
1 polymer ?
#
loop_
_entity_poly.entity_id
_entity_poly.type
_entity_poly.pdbx_seq_one_letter_code
_entity_poly.pdbx_strand_id
1 'polypeptide(L)'
;MTELFSLSLLQAISDWQIGGAPDVALRRGQALERECANLPIEFKSVPSACFRRMVLRKGDIWSLLGEQALSEKISSWTFDLAVAKVFKEGVPPPGQGLQGIIFERLPRQDEIIVNLWALFRNADFQAAIEKHTNSIKRFKKGMGRYSDTQCEIVLKVETLAQEHIYSLGGHSSSADEILVQAAEKIYGDYATPAQKEVLRWAMEVGPDVTGARWLTNEATRTVLSRVEPQIPPLRARKADQAVGDHVGG
;
A
#
# COMPACT_ATOMS: atom_id res chain seq x y z
N MET A 1 11.88 15.67 -35.80
CA MET A 1 11.89 14.51 -34.90
C MET A 1 11.40 14.99 -33.54
N THR A 2 10.29 14.45 -33.05
CA THR A 2 9.79 14.78 -31.71
C THR A 2 10.74 14.16 -30.69
N GLU A 3 11.34 14.97 -29.82
CA GLU A 3 12.21 14.49 -28.75
C GLU A 3 11.36 13.64 -27.79
N LEU A 4 11.70 12.35 -27.66
CA LEU A 4 10.91 11.38 -26.90
C LEU A 4 10.73 11.79 -25.44
N PHE A 5 11.78 12.33 -24.83
CA PHE A 5 11.81 12.78 -23.44
C PHE A 5 11.80 14.31 -23.37
N SER A 6 10.64 14.89 -23.68
CA SER A 6 10.44 16.33 -23.67
C SER A 6 10.57 16.94 -22.28
N LEU A 7 10.87 18.25 -22.23
CA LEU A 7 10.84 19.02 -20.97
C LEU A 7 9.47 18.93 -20.26
N SER A 8 8.35 18.83 -21.00
CA SER A 8 7.01 18.71 -20.42
C SER A 8 6.84 17.38 -19.68
N LEU A 9 7.30 16.27 -20.25
CA LEU A 9 7.31 14.96 -19.61
C LEU A 9 8.18 14.99 -18.35
N LEU A 10 9.41 15.51 -18.45
CA LEU A 10 10.33 15.63 -17.30
C LEU A 10 9.72 16.47 -16.17
N GLN A 11 9.05 17.57 -16.52
CA GLN A 11 8.34 18.41 -15.56
C GLN A 11 7.17 17.65 -14.91
N ALA A 12 6.38 16.90 -15.68
CA ALA A 12 5.26 16.12 -15.14
C ALA A 12 5.72 15.03 -14.17
N ILE A 13 6.80 14.32 -14.47
CA ILE A 13 7.39 13.31 -13.57
C ILE A 13 7.92 13.99 -12.29
N SER A 14 8.67 15.09 -12.43
CA SER A 14 9.16 15.82 -11.25
C SER A 14 8.02 16.35 -10.37
N ASP A 15 6.95 16.87 -10.97
CA ASP A 15 5.78 17.34 -10.24
C ASP A 15 5.05 16.18 -9.54
N TRP A 16 4.86 15.05 -10.22
CA TRP A 16 4.26 13.86 -9.64
C TRP A 16 5.00 13.42 -8.36
N GLN A 17 6.33 13.29 -8.42
CA GLN A 17 7.14 12.82 -7.29
C GLN A 17 7.15 13.76 -6.09
N ILE A 18 6.87 15.06 -6.27
CA ILE A 18 6.70 16.00 -5.14
C ILE A 18 5.49 15.61 -4.26
N GLY A 19 4.48 14.94 -4.84
CA GLY A 19 3.23 14.64 -4.15
C GLY A 19 2.44 15.90 -3.74
N GLY A 20 1.44 15.74 -2.87
CA GLY A 20 0.66 16.87 -2.37
C GLY A 20 -0.71 16.47 -1.83
N ALA A 21 -1.52 17.49 -1.55
CA ALA A 21 -2.93 17.34 -1.18
C ALA A 21 -3.73 16.59 -2.28
N PRO A 22 -4.89 15.99 -1.95
CA PRO A 22 -5.63 15.14 -2.89
C PRO A 22 -5.95 15.77 -4.24
N ASP A 23 -6.32 17.04 -4.30
CA ASP A 23 -6.64 17.80 -5.51
C ASP A 23 -5.38 18.06 -6.36
N VAL A 24 -4.25 18.37 -5.72
CA VAL A 24 -2.95 18.57 -6.37
C VAL A 24 -2.44 17.25 -6.93
N ALA A 25 -2.56 16.16 -6.16
CA ALA A 25 -2.17 14.83 -6.59
C ALA A 25 -2.99 14.37 -7.81
N LEU A 26 -4.30 14.62 -7.81
CA LEU A 26 -5.18 14.31 -8.94
C LEU A 26 -4.72 15.06 -10.20
N ARG A 27 -4.53 16.38 -10.11
CA ARG A 27 -4.12 17.22 -11.24
C ARG A 27 -2.78 16.79 -11.84
N ARG A 28 -1.81 16.45 -10.97
CA ARG A 28 -0.49 15.98 -11.39
C ARG A 28 -0.52 14.59 -11.98
N GLY A 29 -1.31 13.68 -11.41
CA GLY A 29 -1.54 12.35 -11.99
C GLY A 29 -2.13 12.43 -13.40
N GLN A 30 -3.13 13.28 -13.60
CA GLN A 30 -3.73 13.52 -14.93
C GLN A 30 -2.74 14.17 -15.91
N ALA A 31 -1.90 15.09 -15.44
CA ALA A 31 -0.85 15.68 -16.28
C ALA A 31 0.17 14.61 -16.70
N LEU A 32 0.62 13.77 -15.76
CA LEU A 32 1.53 12.67 -16.03
C LEU A 32 0.93 11.67 -17.02
N GLU A 33 -0.34 11.27 -16.83
CA GLU A 33 -1.05 10.38 -17.74
C GLU A 33 -1.07 10.91 -19.18
N ARG A 34 -1.33 12.22 -19.36
CA ARG A 34 -1.30 12.86 -20.69
C ARG A 34 0.10 12.85 -21.31
N GLU A 35 1.12 13.24 -20.56
CA GLU A 35 2.50 13.26 -21.09
C GLU A 35 3.04 11.85 -21.38
N CYS A 36 2.57 10.83 -20.66
CA CYS A 36 2.97 9.43 -20.85
C CYS A 36 2.16 8.70 -21.93
N ALA A 37 1.17 9.33 -22.56
CA ALA A 37 0.25 8.66 -23.48
C ALA A 37 0.99 7.98 -24.65
N ASN A 38 2.02 8.63 -25.19
CA ASN A 38 2.80 8.18 -26.33
C ASN A 38 4.15 7.55 -25.95
N LEU A 39 4.36 7.23 -24.66
CA LEU A 39 5.58 6.53 -24.27
C LEU A 39 5.62 5.13 -24.89
N PRO A 40 6.81 4.68 -25.34
CA PRO A 40 7.05 3.32 -25.79
C PRO A 40 6.60 2.29 -24.75
N ILE A 41 6.19 1.11 -25.25
CA ILE A 41 5.55 0.07 -24.45
C ILE A 41 6.45 -0.46 -23.35
N GLU A 42 7.76 -0.44 -23.54
CA GLU A 42 8.76 -0.83 -22.53
C GLU A 42 8.65 0.02 -21.26
N PHE A 43 8.29 1.30 -21.37
CA PHE A 43 8.05 2.19 -20.22
C PHE A 43 6.63 2.11 -19.68
N LYS A 44 5.79 1.26 -20.28
CA LYS A 44 4.42 1.00 -19.84
C LYS A 44 4.20 -0.47 -19.53
N SER A 45 5.27 -1.22 -19.26
CA SER A 45 5.23 -2.63 -18.91
C SER A 45 5.85 -2.85 -17.52
N VAL A 46 5.45 -3.92 -16.83
CA VAL A 46 6.07 -4.35 -15.56
C VAL A 46 6.37 -5.85 -15.60
N PRO A 47 7.46 -6.30 -14.99
CA PRO A 47 7.87 -7.71 -15.05
C PRO A 47 7.07 -8.63 -14.13
N SER A 48 6.36 -8.06 -13.14
CA SER A 48 5.71 -8.81 -12.07
C SER A 48 4.53 -8.04 -11.47
N ALA A 49 3.91 -8.62 -10.45
CA ALA A 49 2.93 -7.91 -9.63
C ALA A 49 3.53 -6.65 -8.99
N CYS A 50 2.66 -5.67 -8.77
CA CYS A 50 2.93 -4.41 -8.11
C CYS A 50 2.27 -4.40 -6.73
N PHE A 51 2.94 -3.77 -5.79
CA PHE A 51 2.53 -3.63 -4.39
C PHE A 51 2.28 -2.17 -4.05
N ARG A 52 1.28 -1.95 -3.20
CA ARG A 52 0.98 -0.63 -2.64
C ARG A 52 0.56 -0.74 -1.21
N ARG A 53 1.27 -0.01 -0.35
CA ARG A 53 0.86 0.18 1.04
C ARG A 53 -0.18 1.30 1.13
N MET A 54 -1.27 1.03 1.83
CA MET A 54 -2.24 2.03 2.28
C MET A 54 -2.44 1.96 3.79
N VAL A 55 -2.90 3.07 4.35
CA VAL A 55 -3.33 3.17 5.73
C VAL A 55 -4.79 3.56 5.71
N LEU A 56 -5.66 2.65 6.13
CA LEU A 56 -7.11 2.80 6.04
C LEU A 56 -7.71 3.16 7.39
N ARG A 57 -8.75 4.01 7.36
CA ARG A 57 -9.61 4.25 8.52
C ARG A 57 -10.76 3.24 8.53
N LYS A 58 -11.49 3.16 9.64
CA LYS A 58 -12.62 2.22 9.82
C LYS A 58 -13.64 2.27 8.67
N GLY A 59 -13.97 3.45 8.14
CA GLY A 59 -14.88 3.60 7.00
C GLY A 59 -14.35 2.95 5.72
N ASP A 60 -13.07 3.18 5.41
CA ASP A 60 -12.42 2.64 4.22
C ASP A 60 -12.28 1.11 4.28
N ILE A 61 -12.06 0.54 5.48
CA ILE A 61 -12.05 -0.91 5.68
C ILE A 61 -13.41 -1.51 5.32
N TRP A 62 -14.50 -0.83 5.65
CA TRP A 62 -15.83 -1.28 5.25
C TRP A 62 -16.01 -1.21 3.73
N SER A 63 -15.56 -0.14 3.07
CA SER A 63 -15.64 -0.08 1.60
C SER A 63 -14.80 -1.17 0.94
N LEU A 64 -13.67 -1.55 1.54
CA LEU A 64 -12.82 -2.64 1.05
C LEU A 64 -13.43 -4.03 1.26
N LEU A 65 -13.86 -4.37 2.47
CA LEU A 65 -14.31 -5.72 2.82
C LEU A 65 -15.82 -5.88 2.62
N GLY A 66 -16.59 -4.91 3.08
CA GLY A 66 -18.05 -4.91 3.05
C GLY A 66 -18.63 -4.60 1.67
N GLU A 67 -18.09 -3.59 0.98
CA GLU A 67 -18.59 -3.17 -0.34
C GLU A 67 -17.74 -3.73 -1.49
N GLN A 68 -16.55 -4.26 -1.21
CA GLN A 68 -15.61 -4.78 -2.23
C GLN A 68 -15.26 -3.73 -3.31
N ALA A 69 -15.26 -2.44 -2.92
CA ALA A 69 -15.18 -1.32 -3.84
C ALA A 69 -14.47 -0.12 -3.20
N LEU A 70 -13.30 -0.36 -2.59
CA LEU A 70 -12.47 0.73 -2.09
C LEU A 70 -11.99 1.58 -3.28
N SER A 71 -12.45 2.83 -3.37
CA SER A 71 -12.04 3.73 -4.44
C SER A 71 -10.54 4.02 -4.39
N GLU A 72 -9.89 3.90 -5.53
CA GLU A 72 -8.51 4.30 -5.76
C GLU A 72 -8.45 5.25 -6.97
N LYS A 73 -7.27 5.79 -7.23
CA LYS A 73 -6.99 6.77 -8.28
C LYS A 73 -5.63 6.49 -8.92
N ILE A 74 -5.19 7.44 -9.74
CA ILE A 74 -3.79 7.49 -10.19
C ILE A 74 -2.89 7.55 -8.96
N SER A 75 -2.04 6.54 -8.82
CA SER A 75 -1.32 6.26 -7.59
C SER A 75 0.04 5.61 -7.84
N SER A 76 0.97 5.80 -6.91
CA SER A 76 2.29 5.16 -6.90
C SER A 76 2.20 3.75 -6.33
N TRP A 77 2.82 2.82 -7.03
CA TRP A 77 3.03 1.42 -6.70
C TRP A 77 4.51 1.08 -6.84
N THR A 78 4.93 -0.09 -6.36
CA THR A 78 6.29 -0.59 -6.50
C THR A 78 6.25 -2.08 -6.80
N PHE A 79 7.12 -2.60 -7.64
CA PHE A 79 7.22 -4.06 -7.82
C PHE A 79 8.10 -4.72 -6.73
N ASP A 80 8.70 -3.93 -5.83
CA ASP A 80 9.49 -4.42 -4.71
C ASP A 80 8.67 -4.43 -3.41
N LEU A 81 8.31 -5.63 -2.95
CA LEU A 81 7.57 -5.82 -1.70
C LEU A 81 8.32 -5.28 -0.47
N ALA A 82 9.66 -5.35 -0.44
CA ALA A 82 10.44 -4.81 0.66
C ALA A 82 10.28 -3.30 0.74
N VAL A 83 10.31 -2.60 -0.40
CA VAL A 83 10.01 -1.16 -0.49
C VAL A 83 8.60 -0.88 0.02
N ALA A 84 7.59 -1.64 -0.41
CA ALA A 84 6.21 -1.45 0.05
C ALA A 84 6.05 -1.59 1.58
N LYS A 85 6.78 -2.53 2.19
CA LYS A 85 6.73 -2.79 3.64
C LYS A 85 7.35 -1.70 4.50
N VAL A 86 8.34 -0.96 3.99
CA VAL A 86 9.04 0.10 4.76
C VAL A 86 8.61 1.51 4.36
N PHE A 87 7.92 1.67 3.24
CA PHE A 87 7.40 2.95 2.77
C PHE A 87 6.67 3.67 3.90
N LYS A 88 6.93 4.96 4.15
CA LYS A 88 6.31 5.79 5.22
C LYS A 88 6.32 5.13 6.62
N GLU A 89 7.48 4.63 7.06
CA GLU A 89 7.71 4.09 8.42
C GLU A 89 7.04 2.73 8.70
N GLY A 90 6.58 2.00 7.68
CA GLY A 90 6.15 0.61 7.83
C GLY A 90 4.75 0.42 8.44
N VAL A 91 4.58 -0.20 9.60
CA VAL A 91 3.21 -0.46 10.13
C VAL A 91 2.69 0.81 10.82
N PRO A 92 1.42 1.23 10.61
CA PRO A 92 0.87 2.42 11.28
C PRO A 92 0.85 2.25 12.81
N PRO A 93 1.19 3.28 13.62
CA PRO A 93 1.25 3.17 15.08
C PRO A 93 -0.08 2.69 15.71
N PRO A 94 -0.03 1.99 16.86
CA PRO A 94 -1.22 1.49 17.52
C PRO A 94 -2.06 2.63 18.11
N GLY A 95 -3.33 2.35 18.39
CA GLY A 95 -4.24 3.29 19.09
C GLY A 95 -4.84 4.42 18.23
N GLN A 96 -4.49 4.51 16.94
CA GLN A 96 -5.01 5.56 16.05
C GLN A 96 -6.25 5.15 15.23
N GLY A 97 -6.75 3.92 15.41
CA GLY A 97 -7.85 3.37 14.61
C GLY A 97 -7.50 3.20 13.12
N LEU A 98 -6.20 3.08 12.82
CA LEU A 98 -5.65 2.92 11.48
C LEU A 98 -5.25 1.48 11.23
N GLN A 99 -5.53 0.98 10.02
CA GLN A 99 -5.15 -0.36 9.58
C GLN A 99 -4.15 -0.25 8.43
N GLY A 100 -2.96 -0.83 8.60
CA GLY A 100 -1.99 -0.96 7.51
C GLY A 100 -2.41 -2.09 6.58
N ILE A 101 -2.42 -1.84 5.27
CA ILE A 101 -2.71 -2.86 4.26
C ILE A 101 -1.70 -2.73 3.13
N ILE A 102 -1.13 -3.84 2.68
CA ILE A 102 -0.40 -3.93 1.42
C ILE A 102 -1.31 -4.64 0.44
N PHE A 103 -1.57 -3.98 -0.68
CA PHE A 103 -2.23 -4.55 -1.84
C PHE A 103 -1.20 -5.15 -2.80
N GLU A 104 -1.58 -6.21 -3.50
CA GLU A 104 -0.86 -6.80 -4.63
C GLU A 104 -1.79 -6.78 -5.84
N ARG A 105 -1.23 -6.46 -7.01
CA ARG A 105 -1.96 -6.52 -8.26
C ARG A 105 -1.04 -6.81 -9.43
N LEU A 106 -1.49 -7.65 -10.34
CA LEU A 106 -0.91 -7.73 -11.68
C LEU A 106 -1.62 -6.69 -12.55
N PRO A 107 -1.00 -5.55 -12.89
CA PRO A 107 -1.69 -4.51 -13.63
C PRO A 107 -1.96 -4.93 -15.08
N ARG A 108 -3.13 -4.58 -15.59
CA ARG A 108 -3.44 -4.62 -17.01
C ARG A 108 -2.66 -3.52 -17.72
N GLN A 109 -2.41 -3.74 -19.00
CA GLN A 109 -1.60 -2.85 -19.83
C GLN A 109 -2.15 -1.42 -19.92
N ASP A 110 -3.47 -1.25 -19.89
CA ASP A 110 -4.18 0.03 -19.91
C ASP A 110 -4.16 0.77 -18.57
N GLU A 111 -3.81 0.09 -17.49
CA GLU A 111 -3.72 0.68 -16.15
C GLU A 111 -2.32 1.24 -15.86
N ILE A 112 -1.31 0.83 -16.62
CA ILE A 112 0.07 1.30 -16.46
C ILE A 112 0.21 2.65 -17.16
N ILE A 113 0.35 3.71 -16.37
CA ILE A 113 0.66 5.04 -16.90
C ILE A 113 2.14 5.07 -17.29
N VAL A 114 3.01 4.72 -16.34
CA VAL A 114 4.46 4.72 -16.54
C VAL A 114 5.18 3.85 -15.52
N ASN A 115 6.20 3.14 -15.99
CA ASN A 115 7.21 2.46 -15.20
C ASN A 115 8.42 3.41 -15.02
N LEU A 116 8.44 4.17 -13.92
CA LEU A 116 9.52 5.13 -13.67
C LEU A 116 10.85 4.40 -13.44
N TRP A 117 10.83 3.22 -12.82
CA TRP A 117 12.03 2.41 -12.63
C TRP A 117 12.76 2.10 -13.95
N ALA A 118 12.00 1.77 -15.00
CA ALA A 118 12.54 1.52 -16.34
C ALA A 118 13.02 2.82 -17.00
N LEU A 119 12.24 3.92 -16.88
CA LEU A 119 12.64 5.22 -17.42
C LEU A 119 13.96 5.72 -16.85
N PHE A 120 14.14 5.68 -15.53
CA PHE A 120 15.38 6.13 -14.90
C PHE A 120 16.60 5.26 -15.24
N ARG A 121 16.41 4.07 -15.81
CA ARG A 121 17.50 3.22 -16.31
C ARG A 121 17.82 3.43 -17.79
N ASN A 122 17.00 4.21 -18.50
CA ASN A 122 17.22 4.52 -19.89
C ASN A 122 18.24 5.67 -20.04
N ALA A 123 19.29 5.45 -20.85
CA ALA A 123 20.37 6.41 -21.03
C ALA A 123 19.91 7.73 -21.68
N ASP A 124 19.02 7.66 -22.66
CA ASP A 124 18.48 8.85 -23.34
C ASP A 124 17.60 9.68 -22.39
N PHE A 125 16.86 9.03 -21.50
CA PHE A 125 16.10 9.71 -20.45
C PHE A 125 17.01 10.43 -19.46
N GLN A 126 18.10 9.79 -19.03
CA GLN A 126 19.10 10.42 -18.16
C GLN A 126 19.77 11.62 -18.86
N ALA A 127 20.16 11.48 -20.12
CA ALA A 127 20.71 12.59 -20.91
C ALA A 127 19.71 13.75 -21.05
N ALA A 128 18.42 13.46 -21.23
CA ALA A 128 17.37 14.48 -21.26
C ALA A 128 17.22 15.20 -19.92
N ILE A 129 17.29 14.48 -18.78
CA ILE A 129 17.31 15.09 -17.45
C ILE A 129 18.48 16.06 -17.32
N GLU A 130 19.70 15.62 -17.63
CA GLU A 130 20.91 16.45 -17.53
C GLU A 130 20.79 17.72 -18.36
N LYS A 131 20.37 17.58 -19.63
CA LYS A 131 20.12 18.69 -20.56
C LYS A 131 19.11 19.71 -20.01
N HIS A 132 18.05 19.23 -19.35
CA HIS A 132 16.92 20.06 -18.92
C HIS A 132 16.89 20.38 -17.43
N THR A 133 17.88 19.97 -16.64
CA THR A 133 17.87 20.05 -15.16
C THR A 133 17.54 21.47 -14.66
N ASN A 134 18.16 22.49 -15.27
CA ASN A 134 17.97 23.89 -14.88
C ASN A 134 16.62 24.48 -15.32
N SER A 135 15.92 23.82 -16.24
CA SER A 135 14.60 24.22 -16.73
C SER A 135 13.46 23.55 -15.98
N ILE A 136 13.72 22.46 -15.26
CA ILE A 136 12.71 21.73 -14.48
C ILE A 136 12.42 22.49 -13.18
N LYS A 137 11.18 23.00 -13.06
CA LYS A 137 10.73 23.70 -11.85
C LYS A 137 10.73 22.74 -10.67
N ARG A 138 11.34 23.17 -9.57
CA ARG A 138 11.40 22.44 -8.30
C ARG A 138 12.06 21.05 -8.43
N PHE A 139 13.00 20.90 -9.37
CA PHE A 139 13.75 19.65 -9.58
C PHE A 139 14.22 19.00 -8.27
N LYS A 140 14.89 19.77 -7.39
CA LYS A 140 15.39 19.29 -6.08
C LYS A 140 14.31 18.83 -5.10
N LYS A 141 13.04 19.18 -5.31
CA LYS A 141 11.91 18.70 -4.48
C LYS A 141 11.23 17.47 -5.08
N GLY A 142 11.37 17.25 -6.38
CA GLY A 142 10.80 16.13 -7.12
C GLY A 142 11.88 15.16 -7.55
N MET A 143 12.09 15.08 -8.86
CA MET A 143 12.98 14.13 -9.51
C MET A 143 14.40 14.09 -8.92
N GLY A 144 14.99 15.25 -8.62
CA GLY A 144 16.32 15.34 -8.03
C GLY A 144 16.43 14.85 -6.58
N ARG A 145 15.31 14.61 -5.89
CA ARG A 145 15.29 14.04 -4.53
C ARG A 145 14.98 12.55 -4.53
N TYR A 146 14.02 12.13 -5.34
CA TYR A 146 13.46 10.78 -5.26
C TYR A 146 14.08 9.81 -6.27
N SER A 147 14.42 10.27 -7.48
CA SER A 147 14.96 9.44 -8.56
C SER A 147 14.16 8.13 -8.71
N ASP A 148 14.84 6.99 -8.81
CA ASP A 148 14.30 5.63 -8.93
C ASP A 148 14.31 4.83 -7.61
N THR A 149 14.58 5.47 -6.48
CA THR A 149 14.82 4.81 -5.18
C THR A 149 13.68 3.92 -4.68
N GLN A 150 12.48 4.08 -5.23
CA GLN A 150 11.27 3.35 -4.80
C GLN A 150 10.77 2.31 -5.80
N CYS A 151 11.52 2.07 -6.89
CA CYS A 151 11.09 1.19 -7.98
C CYS A 151 9.66 1.54 -8.45
N GLU A 152 9.41 2.84 -8.61
CA GLU A 152 8.05 3.37 -8.71
C GLU A 152 7.39 3.03 -10.05
N ILE A 153 6.16 2.54 -9.97
CA ILE A 153 5.24 2.33 -11.08
C ILE A 153 4.00 3.19 -10.80
N VAL A 154 3.57 3.99 -11.77
CA VAL A 154 2.34 4.77 -11.66
C VAL A 154 1.21 4.01 -12.34
N LEU A 155 0.20 3.67 -11.56
CA LEU A 155 -0.98 2.96 -12.03
C LEU A 155 -2.24 3.81 -11.90
N LYS A 156 -3.17 3.62 -12.83
CA LYS A 156 -4.55 4.08 -12.72
C LYS A 156 -5.43 2.90 -12.33
N VAL A 157 -5.81 2.86 -11.05
CA VAL A 157 -6.68 1.83 -10.48
C VAL A 157 -7.93 2.52 -9.98
N GLU A 158 -9.11 2.08 -10.40
CA GLU A 158 -10.37 2.69 -10.00
C GLU A 158 -10.88 2.15 -8.66
N THR A 159 -10.74 0.83 -8.47
CA THR A 159 -11.26 0.13 -7.30
C THR A 159 -10.29 -0.94 -6.81
N LEU A 160 -10.28 -1.13 -5.50
CA LEU A 160 -9.60 -2.21 -4.80
C LEU A 160 -10.64 -3.03 -4.02
N ALA A 161 -10.35 -4.31 -3.89
CA ALA A 161 -11.24 -5.32 -3.31
C ALA A 161 -10.43 -6.25 -2.40
N GLN A 162 -11.11 -7.07 -1.61
CA GLN A 162 -10.47 -7.97 -0.63
C GLN A 162 -9.45 -8.93 -1.27
N GLU A 163 -9.72 -9.41 -2.47
CA GLU A 163 -8.82 -10.30 -3.20
C GLU A 163 -7.42 -9.69 -3.43
N HIS A 164 -7.36 -8.37 -3.61
CA HIS A 164 -6.14 -7.60 -3.81
C HIS A 164 -5.31 -7.45 -2.54
N ILE A 165 -5.81 -7.81 -1.36
CA ILE A 165 -5.07 -7.70 -0.11
C ILE A 165 -3.95 -8.76 -0.08
N TYR A 166 -2.71 -8.30 -0.02
CA TYR A 166 -1.53 -9.14 0.11
C TYR A 166 -1.11 -9.35 1.58
N SER A 167 -1.10 -8.26 2.36
CA SER A 167 -0.68 -8.29 3.75
C SER A 167 -1.45 -7.30 4.62
N LEU A 168 -1.82 -7.74 5.82
CA LEU A 168 -2.34 -6.85 6.87
C LEU A 168 -1.20 -6.50 7.84
N GLY A 169 -1.10 -5.22 8.18
CA GLY A 169 -0.13 -4.69 9.15
C GLY A 169 -0.79 -4.49 10.50
N GLY A 170 -0.17 -4.96 11.57
CA GLY A 170 -0.73 -4.84 12.91
C GLY A 170 0.35 -4.81 13.98
N HIS A 171 -0.10 -4.62 15.21
CA HIS A 171 0.71 -4.71 16.41
C HIS A 171 0.32 -5.97 17.15
N SER A 172 1.30 -6.78 17.53
CA SER A 172 1.05 -7.80 18.54
C SER A 172 0.89 -7.16 19.92
N SER A 173 0.30 -7.93 20.83
CA SER A 173 0.44 -7.72 22.27
C SER A 173 1.91 -7.70 22.72
N SER A 174 2.15 -7.20 23.94
CA SER A 174 3.48 -7.24 24.56
C SER A 174 3.94 -8.69 24.78
N ALA A 175 5.26 -8.90 24.98
CA ALA A 175 5.79 -10.22 25.29
C ALA A 175 5.10 -10.86 26.50
N ASP A 176 4.87 -10.06 27.55
CA ASP A 176 4.19 -10.52 28.77
C ASP A 176 2.73 -10.91 28.52
N GLU A 177 2.01 -10.10 27.73
CA GLU A 177 0.62 -10.41 27.36
C GLU A 177 0.54 -11.68 26.51
N ILE A 178 1.45 -11.84 25.54
CA ILE A 178 1.54 -13.06 24.73
C ILE A 178 1.86 -14.26 25.61
N LEU A 179 2.78 -14.12 26.56
CA LEU A 179 3.14 -15.18 27.50
C LEU A 179 1.94 -15.61 28.36
N VAL A 180 1.17 -14.65 28.88
CA VAL A 180 -0.05 -14.91 29.64
C VAL A 180 -1.07 -15.66 28.78
N GLN A 181 -1.36 -15.16 27.58
CA GLN A 181 -2.32 -15.80 26.66
C GLN A 181 -1.88 -17.18 26.21
N ALA A 182 -0.58 -17.37 25.96
CA ALA A 182 -0.03 -18.67 25.58
C ALA A 182 -0.11 -19.67 26.75
N ALA A 183 0.21 -19.23 27.97
CA ALA A 183 0.11 -20.06 29.16
C ALA A 183 -1.34 -20.50 29.42
N GLU A 184 -2.29 -19.58 29.33
CA GLU A 184 -3.73 -19.87 29.45
C GLU A 184 -4.20 -20.84 28.36
N LYS A 185 -3.78 -20.62 27.11
CA LYS A 185 -4.21 -21.47 25.99
C LYS A 185 -3.64 -22.89 26.04
N ILE A 186 -2.41 -23.07 26.52
CA ILE A 186 -1.72 -24.37 26.51
C ILE A 186 -1.98 -25.13 27.81
N TYR A 187 -1.98 -24.44 28.95
CA TYR A 187 -2.02 -25.05 30.29
C TYR A 187 -3.27 -24.68 31.10
N GLY A 188 -4.13 -23.78 30.60
CA GLY A 188 -5.28 -23.25 31.34
C GLY A 188 -4.87 -22.36 32.52
N ASP A 189 -5.79 -22.19 33.47
CA ASP A 189 -5.62 -21.35 34.67
C ASP A 189 -4.51 -21.84 35.63
N TYR A 190 -3.97 -23.04 35.41
CA TYR A 190 -3.04 -23.72 36.31
C TYR A 190 -1.58 -23.73 35.83
N ALA A 191 -1.23 -22.85 34.89
CA ALA A 191 0.15 -22.73 34.41
C ALA A 191 1.13 -22.46 35.57
N THR A 192 2.02 -23.43 35.83
CA THR A 192 3.05 -23.35 36.87
C THR A 192 4.16 -22.35 36.48
N PRO A 193 4.91 -21.81 37.46
CA PRO A 193 6.05 -20.94 37.16
C PRO A 193 7.06 -21.57 36.20
N ALA A 194 7.36 -22.86 36.36
CA ALA A 194 8.28 -23.58 35.47
C ALA A 194 7.76 -23.67 34.02
N GLN A 195 6.45 -23.89 33.83
CA GLN A 195 5.84 -23.91 32.50
C GLN A 195 5.86 -22.53 31.82
N LYS A 196 5.62 -21.46 32.60
CA LYS A 196 5.76 -20.09 32.09
C LYS A 196 7.21 -19.78 31.71
N GLU A 197 8.18 -20.30 32.46
CA GLU A 197 9.61 -20.13 32.13
C GLU A 197 9.98 -20.83 30.81
N VAL A 198 9.45 -22.03 30.56
CA VAL A 198 9.66 -22.73 29.28
C VAL A 198 9.07 -21.93 28.12
N LEU A 199 7.86 -21.37 28.27
CA LEU A 199 7.25 -20.53 27.24
C LEU A 199 8.04 -19.23 27.02
N ARG A 200 8.52 -18.60 28.08
CA ARG A 200 9.38 -17.41 27.98
C ARG A 200 10.65 -17.73 27.23
N TRP A 201 11.36 -18.79 27.61
CA TRP A 201 12.55 -19.25 26.91
C TRP A 201 12.26 -19.54 25.43
N ALA A 202 11.13 -20.19 25.12
CA ALA A 202 10.72 -20.45 23.73
C ALA A 202 10.46 -19.16 22.94
N MET A 203 9.95 -18.10 23.58
CA MET A 203 9.78 -16.78 22.97
C MET A 203 11.12 -16.05 22.77
N GLU A 204 12.10 -16.25 23.66
CA GLU A 204 13.44 -15.64 23.57
C GLU A 204 14.30 -16.28 22.47
N VAL A 205 14.25 -17.61 22.33
CA VAL A 205 15.03 -18.34 21.30
C VAL A 205 14.31 -18.43 19.96
N GLY A 206 13.01 -18.18 19.96
CA GLY A 206 12.17 -18.15 18.77
C GLY A 206 12.31 -16.84 17.98
N PRO A 207 11.68 -16.77 16.79
CA PRO A 207 11.58 -15.51 16.07
C PRO A 207 10.81 -14.49 16.91
N ASP A 208 11.31 -13.26 16.98
CA ASP A 208 10.60 -12.17 17.65
C ASP A 208 9.26 -11.93 16.93
N VAL A 209 8.18 -12.22 17.65
CA VAL A 209 6.80 -12.04 17.18
C VAL A 209 6.16 -10.77 17.73
N THR A 210 6.92 -9.96 18.48
CA THR A 210 6.42 -8.79 19.18
C THR A 210 6.46 -7.52 18.32
N GLY A 211 5.57 -6.57 18.62
CA GLY A 211 5.55 -5.24 18.03
C GLY A 211 4.89 -5.15 16.64
N ALA A 212 5.34 -4.15 15.88
CA ALA A 212 4.85 -3.80 14.56
C ALA A 212 5.25 -4.84 13.51
N ARG A 213 4.27 -5.50 12.87
CA ARG A 213 4.56 -6.49 11.82
C ARG A 213 3.54 -6.52 10.70
N TRP A 214 4.05 -6.86 9.51
CA TRP A 214 3.24 -7.28 8.38
C TRP A 214 3.00 -8.79 8.47
N LEU A 215 1.75 -9.23 8.34
CA LEU A 215 1.43 -10.65 8.25
C LEU A 215 2.01 -11.25 6.96
N THR A 216 2.32 -12.55 6.99
CA THR A 216 2.57 -13.30 5.75
C THR A 216 1.29 -13.33 4.91
N ASN A 217 1.42 -13.66 3.61
CA ASN A 217 0.25 -13.79 2.75
C ASN A 217 -0.71 -14.87 3.29
N GLU A 218 -0.20 -16.03 3.70
CA GLU A 218 -0.98 -17.12 4.29
C GLU A 218 -1.72 -16.69 5.57
N ALA A 219 -1.02 -16.03 6.50
CA ALA A 219 -1.65 -15.53 7.72
C ALA A 219 -2.72 -14.47 7.41
N THR A 220 -2.48 -13.63 6.41
CA THR A 220 -3.46 -12.65 5.92
C THR A 220 -4.71 -13.34 5.37
N ARG A 221 -4.55 -14.36 4.52
CA ARG A 221 -5.69 -15.14 4.00
C ARG A 221 -6.48 -15.82 5.11
N THR A 222 -5.80 -16.35 6.12
CA THR A 222 -6.43 -16.95 7.30
C THR A 222 -7.26 -15.94 8.10
N VAL A 223 -6.79 -14.70 8.23
CA VAL A 223 -7.56 -13.64 8.89
C VAL A 223 -8.78 -13.27 8.05
N LEU A 224 -8.61 -13.07 6.74
CA LEU A 224 -9.71 -12.70 5.84
C LEU A 224 -10.81 -13.77 5.78
N SER A 225 -10.45 -15.05 5.76
CA SER A 225 -11.43 -16.16 5.74
C SER A 225 -12.27 -16.26 7.01
N ARG A 226 -11.77 -15.75 8.15
CA ARG A 226 -12.54 -15.66 9.40
C ARG A 226 -13.50 -14.48 9.42
N VAL A 227 -13.14 -13.39 8.72
CA VAL A 227 -13.97 -12.18 8.63
C VAL A 227 -15.08 -12.35 7.60
N GLU A 228 -14.82 -13.07 6.51
CA GLU A 228 -15.74 -13.21 5.38
C GLU A 228 -17.18 -13.64 5.76
N PRO A 229 -17.40 -14.66 6.63
CA PRO A 229 -18.76 -15.03 7.04
C PRO A 229 -19.50 -13.94 7.83
N GLN A 230 -18.78 -12.99 8.41
CA GLN A 230 -19.35 -11.87 9.17
C GLN A 230 -19.82 -10.73 8.26
N ILE A 231 -19.38 -10.68 7.00
CA ILE A 231 -19.67 -9.56 6.09
C ILE A 231 -21.17 -9.49 5.74
N PRO A 232 -21.85 -10.57 5.31
CA PRO A 232 -23.28 -10.50 4.98
C PRO A 232 -24.19 -10.01 6.13
N PRO A 233 -24.09 -10.52 7.38
CA PRO A 233 -24.93 -10.01 8.46
C PRO A 233 -24.61 -8.56 8.83
N LEU A 234 -23.35 -8.12 8.73
CA LEU A 234 -22.99 -6.71 8.92
C LEU A 234 -23.58 -5.82 7.83
N ARG A 235 -23.62 -6.29 6.59
CA ARG A 235 -24.21 -5.54 5.46
C ARG A 235 -25.71 -5.36 5.65
N ALA A 236 -26.42 -6.40 6.09
CA ALA A 236 -27.84 -6.32 6.41
C ALA A 236 -28.12 -5.28 7.50
N ARG A 237 -27.37 -5.31 8.62
CA ARG A 237 -27.53 -4.33 9.71
C ARG A 237 -27.29 -2.89 9.25
N LYS A 238 -26.31 -2.67 8.37
CA LYS A 238 -26.02 -1.33 7.84
C LYS A 238 -27.14 -0.84 6.90
N ALA A 239 -27.75 -1.72 6.13
CA ALA A 239 -28.90 -1.40 5.30
C ALA A 239 -30.12 -1.01 6.16
N ASP A 240 -30.40 -1.75 7.23
CA ASP A 240 -31.50 -1.46 8.15
C ASP A 240 -31.33 -0.10 8.85
N GLN A 241 -30.10 0.24 9.24
CA GLN A 241 -29.76 1.55 9.82
C GLN A 241 -29.99 2.70 8.83
N ALA A 242 -29.61 2.53 7.56
CA ALA A 242 -29.82 3.55 6.54
C ALA A 242 -31.32 3.80 6.23
N VAL A 243 -32.17 2.77 6.35
CA VAL A 243 -33.62 2.92 6.19
C VAL A 243 -34.26 3.61 7.40
N GLY A 244 -33.81 3.30 8.63
CA GLY A 244 -34.30 3.93 9.85
C GLY A 244 -34.03 5.44 9.92
N ASP A 245 -32.86 5.87 9.47
CA ASP A 245 -32.46 7.29 9.44
C ASP A 245 -33.21 8.12 8.37
N HIS A 246 -33.87 7.48 7.40
CA HIS A 246 -34.67 8.15 6.36
C HIS A 246 -36.16 8.25 6.69
N VAL A 247 -36.64 7.54 7.71
CA VAL A 247 -38.06 7.56 8.13
C VAL A 247 -38.29 8.49 9.34
N GLY A 248 -37.20 8.99 9.96
CA GLY A 248 -37.25 9.87 11.14
C GLY A 248 -36.80 11.32 10.93
N GLY A 249 -36.67 11.79 9.69
CA GLY A 249 -36.23 13.15 9.32
C GLY A 249 -37.33 14.02 8.75
#